data_AF-A0A523NDK9-F1
#
_entry.id   AF-A0A523NDK9-F1
#
_cell.length_a   1.000
_cell.length_b   1.000
_cell.length_c   1.000
_cell.angle_alpha   90.00
_cell.angle_beta   90.00
_cell.angle_gamma   90.00
#
_symmetry.space_group_name_H-M   'P 1'
#
loop_
_entity.id
_entity.type
_entity.pdbx_description
1 polymer ?
#
loop_
_entity_poly.entity_id
_entity_poly.type
_entity_poly.pdbx_seq_one_letter_code
_entity_poly.pdbx_strand_id
1 'polypeptide(L)'
;MTTPQTLSVRTFVDRADGLSHFMRCAGEAPRLLAFDDAIGCPVENALPALEWTAAVGIILDDDLLHASRLTSETAAAVVERRNGERRSYVYIGPRMDAPPMDHAEGALLFDEPGVKAVEFRQRAHAIAHFLRATAGSGALVSLLSQRAPEVRHVRRWLGAIIQELDLPRPLFVGWFAASAAGCLFCPADGEDSYRYIEVGLES
;
A
#
# COMPACT_ATOMS: atom_id res chain seq x y z
N MET A 1 -0.62 -0.59 24.45
CA MET A 1 -1.32 -1.89 24.32
C MET A 1 -2.79 -1.61 24.14
N THR A 2 -3.38 -1.99 23.02
CA THR A 2 -4.85 -2.02 22.87
C THR A 2 -5.24 -3.37 22.30
N THR A 3 -5.86 -4.17 23.16
CA THR A 3 -6.66 -5.38 22.91
C THR A 3 -7.97 -5.09 23.64
N PRO A 4 -9.18 -5.33 23.09
CA PRO A 4 -9.52 -6.41 22.16
C PRO A 4 -9.79 -5.94 20.71
N GLN A 5 -9.45 -6.82 19.76
CA GLN A 5 -9.61 -6.62 18.31
C GLN A 5 -10.83 -7.41 17.85
N THR A 6 -11.79 -6.75 17.19
CA THR A 6 -12.78 -7.47 16.38
C THR A 6 -12.06 -7.98 15.15
N LEU A 7 -12.22 -9.27 14.85
CA LEU A 7 -11.64 -9.91 13.68
C LEU A 7 -12.73 -10.71 12.98
N SER A 8 -12.91 -10.47 11.69
CA SER A 8 -13.87 -11.23 10.89
C SER A 8 -13.24 -11.66 9.57
N VAL A 9 -13.53 -12.90 9.18
CA VAL A 9 -13.06 -13.51 7.94
C VAL A 9 -14.28 -13.94 7.13
N ARG A 10 -14.27 -13.63 5.84
CA ARG A 10 -15.29 -14.04 4.88
C ARG A 10 -14.64 -14.55 3.62
N THR A 11 -15.27 -15.52 2.99
CA THR A 11 -14.82 -16.07 1.70
C THR A 11 -15.85 -15.81 0.62
N PHE A 12 -15.37 -15.59 -0.59
CA PHE A 12 -16.20 -15.33 -1.77
C PHE A 12 -15.70 -16.18 -2.92
N VAL A 13 -16.60 -16.85 -3.63
CA VAL A 13 -16.26 -17.58 -4.87
C VAL A 13 -16.20 -16.60 -6.04
N ASP A 14 -17.10 -15.62 -6.06
CA ASP A 14 -17.12 -14.58 -7.07
C ASP A 14 -16.35 -13.33 -6.63
N ARG A 15 -15.57 -12.80 -7.57
CA ARG A 15 -14.77 -11.58 -7.38
C ARG A 15 -15.66 -10.35 -7.16
N ALA A 16 -16.77 -10.23 -7.89
CA ALA A 16 -17.63 -9.06 -7.80
C ALA A 16 -18.36 -9.00 -6.46
N ASP A 17 -18.79 -10.15 -5.94
CA ASP A 17 -19.35 -10.24 -4.58
C ASP A 17 -18.35 -9.81 -3.50
N GLY A 18 -17.10 -10.29 -3.58
CA GLY A 18 -16.03 -9.88 -2.68
C GLY A 18 -15.75 -8.38 -2.73
N LEU A 19 -15.68 -7.81 -3.94
CA LEU A 19 -15.44 -6.37 -4.14
C LEU A 19 -16.62 -5.51 -3.68
N SER A 20 -17.86 -5.97 -3.92
CA SER A 20 -19.08 -5.32 -3.45
C SER A 20 -19.12 -5.26 -1.92
N HIS A 21 -18.79 -6.38 -1.27
CA HIS A 21 -18.66 -6.44 0.18
C HIS A 21 -17.59 -5.47 0.70
N PHE A 22 -16.40 -5.49 0.08
CA PHE A 22 -15.30 -4.59 0.40
C PHE A 22 -15.71 -3.12 0.30
N MET A 23 -16.34 -2.71 -0.80
CA MET A 23 -16.72 -1.32 -1.02
C MET A 23 -17.72 -0.84 0.03
N ARG A 24 -18.68 -1.70 0.39
CA ARG A 24 -19.68 -1.44 1.43
C ARG A 24 -19.03 -1.26 2.80
N CYS A 25 -18.10 -2.13 3.20
CA CYS A 25 -17.40 -2.02 4.48
C CYS A 25 -16.47 -0.80 4.52
N ALA A 26 -15.77 -0.54 3.41
CA ALA A 26 -14.83 0.57 3.31
C ALA A 26 -15.51 1.95 3.41
N GLY A 27 -16.73 2.12 2.90
CA GLY A 27 -17.46 3.40 2.95
C GLY A 27 -16.70 4.58 2.32
N GLU A 28 -16.21 5.52 3.12
CA GLU A 28 -15.36 6.64 2.70
C GLU A 28 -13.89 6.48 3.11
N ALA A 29 -13.53 5.35 3.72
CA ALA A 29 -12.18 5.10 4.21
C ALA A 29 -11.15 5.19 3.06
N PRO A 30 -9.92 5.63 3.36
CA PRO A 30 -8.80 5.58 2.41
C PRO A 30 -8.54 4.16 1.92
N ARG A 31 -8.23 4.00 0.63
CA ARG A 31 -8.09 2.69 -0.01
C ARG A 31 -6.80 2.55 -0.80
N LEU A 32 -6.31 1.31 -0.89
CA LEU A 32 -5.30 0.84 -1.82
C LEU A 32 -5.91 -0.25 -2.70
N LEU A 33 -5.62 -0.20 -3.99
CA LEU A 33 -6.07 -1.20 -4.95
C LEU A 33 -4.88 -1.72 -5.73
N ALA A 34 -4.87 -3.00 -6.04
CA ALA A 34 -3.91 -3.58 -6.96
C ALA A 34 -4.05 -2.88 -8.33
N PHE A 35 -2.92 -2.45 -8.88
CA PHE A 35 -2.85 -1.84 -10.20
C PHE A 35 -3.16 -2.87 -11.29
N ASP A 36 -2.64 -4.09 -11.11
CA ASP A 36 -2.98 -5.26 -11.91
C ASP A 36 -3.89 -6.17 -11.06
N ASP A 37 -5.16 -6.20 -11.42
CA ASP A 37 -6.20 -6.95 -10.70
C ASP A 37 -6.18 -8.45 -10.98
N ALA A 38 -5.42 -8.90 -11.98
CA ALA A 38 -5.19 -10.32 -12.26
C ALA A 38 -4.09 -10.89 -11.35
N ILE A 39 -3.10 -10.08 -10.99
CA ILE A 39 -1.96 -10.51 -10.18
C ILE A 39 -2.15 -10.18 -8.69
N GLY A 40 -2.70 -9.01 -8.36
CA GLY A 40 -2.71 -8.51 -6.99
C GLY A 40 -1.32 -8.06 -6.51
N CYS A 41 -1.16 -7.81 -5.20
CA CYS A 41 0.10 -7.42 -4.59
C CYS A 41 0.56 -8.49 -3.57
N PRO A 42 1.73 -9.12 -3.76
CA PRO A 42 2.37 -9.91 -2.70
C PRO A 42 2.60 -9.03 -1.46
N VAL A 43 2.25 -9.51 -0.26
CA VAL A 43 2.31 -8.72 0.98
C VAL A 43 3.17 -9.34 2.08
N GLU A 44 3.79 -10.48 1.81
CA GLU A 44 4.57 -11.26 2.77
C GLU A 44 5.71 -10.42 3.37
N ASN A 45 6.29 -9.54 2.55
CA ASN A 45 7.38 -8.63 2.94
C ASN A 45 6.93 -7.18 3.15
N ALA A 46 5.63 -6.93 3.19
CA ALA A 46 5.10 -5.57 3.34
C ALA A 46 5.45 -4.95 4.70
N LEU A 47 5.31 -5.71 5.79
CA LEU A 47 5.58 -5.18 7.14
C LEU A 47 7.06 -4.92 7.39
N PRO A 48 7.99 -5.87 7.13
CA PRO A 48 9.42 -5.61 7.33
C PRO A 48 9.91 -4.39 6.53
N ALA A 49 9.41 -4.21 5.29
CA ALA A 49 9.75 -3.05 4.48
C ALA A 49 9.19 -1.74 5.05
N LEU A 50 7.94 -1.74 5.54
CA LEU A 50 7.35 -0.57 6.19
C LEU A 50 8.03 -0.23 7.54
N GLU A 51 8.46 -1.23 8.30
CA GLU A 51 9.19 -1.06 9.56
C GLU A 51 10.59 -0.52 9.32
N TRP A 52 11.32 -1.09 8.37
CA TRP A 52 12.65 -0.62 7.99
C TRP A 52 12.61 0.85 7.54
N THR A 53 11.71 1.19 6.62
CA THR A 53 11.56 2.58 6.13
C THR A 53 11.16 3.58 7.22
N ALA A 54 10.48 3.12 8.28
CA ALA A 54 10.23 3.91 9.48
C ALA A 54 11.52 4.16 10.26
N ALA A 55 12.26 3.09 10.54
CA ALA A 55 13.47 3.12 11.35
C ALA A 55 14.56 4.01 10.76
N VAL A 56 14.68 4.04 9.43
CA VAL A 56 15.63 4.91 8.72
C VAL A 56 15.09 6.33 8.43
N GLY A 57 13.86 6.65 8.86
CA GLY A 57 13.26 7.98 8.72
C GLY A 57 12.86 8.35 7.29
N ILE A 58 12.77 7.37 6.38
CA ILE A 58 12.42 7.60 4.97
C ILE A 58 10.91 7.76 4.82
N ILE A 59 10.12 6.85 5.39
CA ILE A 59 8.65 6.89 5.40
C ILE A 59 8.15 7.11 6.83
N LEU A 60 7.52 8.25 7.05
CA LEU A 60 7.00 8.67 8.34
C LEU A 60 5.57 8.15 8.54
N ASP A 61 5.16 8.03 9.80
CA ASP A 61 3.82 7.55 10.17
C ASP A 61 2.67 8.40 9.59
N ASP A 62 2.90 9.71 9.50
CA ASP A 62 1.93 10.72 9.08
C ASP A 62 1.91 10.92 7.55
N ASP A 63 2.82 10.25 6.82
CA ASP A 63 2.83 10.28 5.37
C ASP A 63 1.58 9.54 4.82
N LEU A 64 1.05 10.01 3.68
CA LEU A 64 -0.05 9.32 2.99
C LEU A 64 0.49 8.41 1.88
N LEU A 65 0.18 7.12 1.93
CA LEU A 65 0.68 6.11 1.00
C LEU A 65 -0.12 6.11 -0.30
N HIS A 66 0.45 6.70 -1.35
CA HIS A 66 -0.20 6.81 -2.67
C HIS A 66 0.08 5.63 -3.60
N ALA A 67 1.25 5.01 -3.49
CA ALA A 67 1.55 3.76 -4.17
C ALA A 67 2.59 2.95 -3.41
N SER A 68 2.59 1.64 -3.61
CA SER A 68 3.48 0.72 -2.92
C SER A 68 3.63 -0.56 -3.72
N ARG A 69 4.83 -1.11 -3.76
CA ARG A 69 5.12 -2.47 -4.21
C ARG A 69 6.14 -3.02 -3.22
N LEU A 70 5.73 -3.98 -2.38
CA LEU A 70 6.56 -4.50 -1.29
C LEU A 70 6.82 -5.98 -1.53
N THR A 71 7.69 -6.26 -2.49
CA THR A 71 8.07 -7.64 -2.85
C THR A 71 9.31 -8.09 -2.08
N SER A 72 9.61 -9.39 -2.16
CA SER A 72 10.84 -9.99 -1.61
C SER A 72 12.13 -9.43 -2.21
N GLU A 73 12.09 -9.01 -3.48
CA GLU A 73 13.29 -8.61 -4.23
C GLU A 73 13.44 -7.08 -4.33
N THR A 74 12.32 -6.36 -4.44
CA THR A 74 12.31 -4.90 -4.58
C THR A 74 11.17 -4.27 -3.78
N ALA A 75 11.49 -3.18 -3.09
CA ALA A 75 10.50 -2.33 -2.44
C ALA A 75 10.47 -0.97 -3.13
N ALA A 76 9.27 -0.49 -3.47
CA ALA A 76 9.05 0.85 -3.96
C ALA A 76 7.79 1.45 -3.33
N ALA A 77 7.77 2.75 -3.11
CA ALA A 77 6.63 3.46 -2.57
C ALA A 77 6.56 4.90 -3.10
N VAL A 78 5.36 5.45 -3.11
CA VAL A 78 5.09 6.88 -3.28
C VAL A 78 4.30 7.35 -2.10
N VAL A 79 4.79 8.37 -1.40
CA VAL A 79 4.12 8.96 -0.24
C VAL A 79 3.90 10.45 -0.42
N GLU A 80 2.79 10.98 0.08
CA GLU A 80 2.58 12.42 0.23
C GLU A 80 3.04 12.82 1.63
N ARG A 81 3.95 13.78 1.67
CA ARG A 81 4.40 14.43 2.90
C ARG A 81 3.82 15.83 2.98
N ARG A 82 3.29 16.18 4.15
CA ARG A 82 2.80 17.52 4.45
C ARG A 82 3.81 18.26 5.32
N ASN A 83 4.32 19.36 4.80
CA ASN A 83 5.22 20.28 5.50
C ASN A 83 4.53 21.65 5.60
N GLY A 84 3.69 21.83 6.63
CA GLY A 84 2.81 23.00 6.74
C GLY A 84 1.78 23.01 5.59
N GLU A 85 1.71 24.10 4.85
CA GLU A 85 0.81 24.22 3.68
C GLU A 85 1.34 23.51 2.43
N ARG A 86 2.64 23.20 2.39
CA ARG A 86 3.26 22.55 1.23
C ARG A 86 3.03 21.04 1.28
N ARG A 87 2.61 20.49 0.14
CA ARG A 87 2.58 19.05 -0.11
C ARG A 87 3.72 18.69 -1.04
N SER A 88 4.39 17.59 -0.74
CA SER A 88 5.37 16.98 -1.64
C SER A 88 5.11 15.49 -1.77
N TYR A 89 5.54 14.91 -2.89
CA TYR A 89 5.31 13.49 -3.19
C TYR A 89 6.65 12.80 -3.35
N VAL A 90 6.99 11.93 -2.43
CA VAL A 90 8.29 11.27 -2.38
C VAL A 90 8.15 9.87 -2.97
N TYR A 91 8.84 9.62 -4.08
CA TYR A 91 9.12 8.26 -4.53
C TYR A 91 10.33 7.72 -3.79
N ILE A 92 10.26 6.47 -3.37
CA ILE A 92 11.40 5.67 -2.88
C ILE A 92 11.37 4.34 -3.61
N GLY A 93 12.50 3.87 -4.10
CA GLY A 93 12.55 2.54 -4.72
C GLY A 93 13.85 2.30 -5.48
N PRO A 94 13.88 1.28 -6.37
CA PRO A 94 15.08 0.94 -7.11
C PRO A 94 15.59 2.12 -7.94
N ARG A 95 16.91 2.16 -8.13
CA ARG A 95 17.54 3.10 -9.06
C ARG A 95 17.10 2.73 -10.47
N MET A 96 16.56 3.69 -11.20
CA MET A 96 16.41 3.58 -12.65
C MET A 96 17.68 4.11 -13.31
N ASP A 97 18.22 3.38 -14.29
CA ASP A 97 19.36 3.84 -15.10
C ASP A 97 19.01 5.09 -15.91
N ALA A 98 17.73 5.29 -16.20
CA ALA A 98 17.26 6.49 -16.85
C ALA A 98 17.03 7.63 -15.83
N PRO A 99 17.46 8.87 -16.15
CA PRO A 99 17.24 10.00 -15.27
C PRO A 99 15.74 10.21 -14.98
N PRO A 100 15.38 10.78 -13.81
CA PRO A 100 14.02 11.24 -13.55
C PRO A 100 13.57 12.11 -14.73
N MET A 101 12.30 11.99 -15.14
CA MET A 101 11.77 12.86 -16.20
C MET A 101 11.97 14.31 -15.77
N ASP A 102 12.87 14.98 -16.47
CA ASP A 102 13.29 16.37 -16.30
C ASP A 102 13.86 16.77 -14.91
N HIS A 103 15.05 17.37 -14.90
CA HIS A 103 15.72 17.88 -13.70
C HIS A 103 14.92 19.02 -13.01
N ALA A 104 13.91 19.57 -13.67
CA ALA A 104 13.06 20.64 -13.16
C ALA A 104 12.01 20.20 -12.11
N GLU A 105 11.73 18.90 -11.97
CA GLU A 105 10.56 18.43 -11.23
C GLU A 105 10.83 17.58 -9.98
N GLY A 106 12.08 17.14 -9.79
CA GLY A 106 12.47 16.19 -8.76
C GLY A 106 13.66 16.64 -7.90
N ALA A 107 13.51 16.80 -6.58
CA ALA A 107 14.65 17.00 -5.68
C ALA A 107 15.15 15.65 -5.14
N LEU A 108 16.46 15.39 -5.22
CA LEU A 108 17.05 14.17 -4.66
C LEU A 108 17.06 14.25 -3.14
N LEU A 109 16.42 13.30 -2.46
CA LEU A 109 16.39 13.24 -1.00
C LEU A 109 17.37 12.20 -0.44
N PHE A 110 17.58 11.10 -1.18
CA PHE A 110 18.38 9.97 -0.76
C PHE A 110 18.93 9.22 -1.99
N ASP A 111 20.19 8.80 -1.94
CA ASP A 111 20.83 8.02 -3.01
C ASP A 111 21.87 7.06 -2.40
N GLU A 112 21.45 5.83 -2.12
CA GLU A 112 22.30 4.75 -1.60
C GLU A 112 22.38 3.62 -2.63
N PRO A 113 23.33 2.66 -2.49
CA PRO A 113 23.37 1.48 -3.33
C PRO A 113 22.02 0.75 -3.37
N GLY A 114 21.43 0.66 -4.55
CA GLY A 114 20.16 -0.04 -4.79
C GLY A 114 18.87 0.76 -4.50
N VAL A 115 18.93 1.88 -3.79
CA VAL A 115 17.72 2.66 -3.41
C VAL A 115 17.89 4.15 -3.66
N LYS A 116 16.88 4.78 -4.25
CA LYS A 116 16.82 6.22 -4.50
C LYS A 116 15.51 6.80 -3.98
N ALA A 117 15.57 7.99 -3.38
CA ALA A 117 14.39 8.77 -3.06
C ALA A 117 14.37 10.12 -3.79
N VAL A 118 13.25 10.43 -4.44
CA VAL A 118 13.05 11.63 -5.26
C VAL A 118 11.75 12.32 -4.85
N GLU A 119 11.83 13.61 -4.53
CA GLU A 119 10.69 14.46 -4.20
C GLU A 119 10.11 15.12 -5.46
N PHE A 120 8.83 14.90 -5.73
CA PHE A 120 8.05 15.54 -6.79
C PHE A 120 7.07 16.57 -6.23
N ARG A 121 6.76 17.59 -7.02
CA ARG A 121 5.70 18.57 -6.70
C ARG A 121 4.29 18.06 -6.98
N GLN A 122 4.15 17.16 -7.95
CA GLN A 122 2.86 16.64 -8.40
C GLN A 122 2.74 15.14 -8.15
N ARG A 123 1.58 14.74 -7.64
CA ARG A 123 1.24 13.33 -7.40
C ARG A 123 1.39 12.48 -8.67
N ALA A 124 0.87 12.99 -9.79
CA ALA A 124 0.85 12.25 -11.05
C ALA A 124 2.27 11.90 -11.52
N HIS A 125 3.24 12.80 -11.32
CA HIS A 125 4.62 12.57 -11.73
C HIS A 125 5.30 11.52 -10.85
N ALA A 126 5.07 11.57 -9.53
CA ALA A 126 5.58 10.56 -8.62
C ALA A 126 5.00 9.16 -8.94
N ILE A 127 3.70 9.08 -9.21
CA ILE A 127 3.04 7.82 -9.61
C ILE A 127 3.56 7.32 -10.97
N ALA A 128 3.70 8.19 -11.96
CA ALA A 128 4.26 7.82 -13.26
C ALA A 128 5.69 7.29 -13.13
N HIS A 129 6.51 7.95 -12.31
CA HIS A 129 7.87 7.49 -12.01
C HIS A 129 7.87 6.12 -11.33
N PHE A 130 7.00 5.91 -10.35
CA PHE A 130 6.82 4.63 -9.67
C PHE A 130 6.39 3.51 -10.62
N LEU A 131 5.39 3.75 -11.47
CA LEU A 131 4.90 2.74 -12.43
C LEU A 131 5.97 2.41 -13.47
N ARG A 132 6.75 3.40 -13.90
CA ARG A 132 7.90 3.17 -14.77
C ARG A 132 8.96 2.30 -14.11
N ALA A 133 9.27 2.54 -12.83
CA ALA A 133 10.28 1.78 -12.10
C ALA A 133 9.84 0.36 -11.75
N THR A 134 8.53 0.13 -11.59
CA THR A 134 7.96 -1.14 -11.12
C THR A 134 7.28 -1.96 -12.21
N ALA A 135 7.06 -1.39 -13.39
CA ALA A 135 6.18 -1.91 -14.44
C ALA A 135 4.73 -2.19 -13.97
N GLY A 136 4.30 -1.68 -12.81
CA GLY A 136 2.95 -1.83 -12.26
C GLY A 136 2.60 -3.22 -11.71
N SER A 137 3.37 -4.26 -12.02
CA SER A 137 3.13 -5.61 -11.51
C SER A 137 3.36 -5.69 -10.00
N GLY A 138 2.41 -6.27 -9.26
CA GLY A 138 2.50 -6.33 -7.80
C GLY A 138 2.35 -4.99 -7.10
N ALA A 139 1.91 -3.94 -7.80
CA ALA A 139 1.75 -2.62 -7.21
C ALA A 139 0.35 -2.41 -6.63
N LEU A 140 0.29 -1.70 -5.52
CA LEU A 140 -0.90 -1.08 -4.94
C LEU A 140 -0.88 0.41 -5.23
N VAL A 141 -2.02 0.99 -5.57
CA VAL A 141 -2.20 2.43 -5.78
C VAL A 141 -3.42 2.91 -5.02
N SER A 142 -3.30 4.06 -4.37
CA SER A 142 -4.44 4.74 -3.76
C SER A 142 -5.33 5.32 -4.85
N LEU A 143 -6.50 4.70 -5.04
CA LEU A 143 -7.54 5.13 -5.98
C LEU A 143 -8.91 5.01 -5.31
N LEU A 144 -9.94 5.57 -5.95
CA LEU A 144 -11.35 5.43 -5.54
C LEU A 144 -11.64 5.84 -4.08
N SER A 145 -10.89 6.81 -3.55
CA SER A 145 -11.06 7.40 -2.23
C SER A 145 -10.64 8.87 -2.25
N GLN A 146 -11.15 9.69 -1.33
CA GLN A 146 -10.85 11.13 -1.28
C GLN A 146 -9.39 11.43 -0.89
N ARG A 147 -8.75 10.50 -0.16
CA ARG A 147 -7.37 10.62 0.30
C ARG A 147 -6.71 9.24 0.37
N ALA A 148 -5.38 9.23 0.29
CA ALA A 148 -4.58 8.04 0.53
C ALA A 148 -4.53 7.65 2.02
N PRO A 149 -4.30 6.36 2.34
CA PRO A 149 -4.13 5.92 3.72
C PRO A 149 -2.90 6.51 4.38
N GLU A 150 -3.00 6.83 5.68
CA GLU A 150 -1.82 7.15 6.49
C GLU A 150 -1.01 5.88 6.75
N VAL A 151 0.32 5.99 6.64
CA VAL A 151 1.23 4.85 6.82
C VAL A 151 1.06 4.20 8.19
N ARG A 152 0.83 4.98 9.26
CA ARG A 152 0.56 4.42 10.59
C ARG A 152 -0.64 3.48 10.64
N HIS A 153 -1.69 3.75 9.87
CA HIS A 153 -2.88 2.90 9.86
C HIS A 153 -2.63 1.62 9.07
N VAL A 154 -1.88 1.71 7.96
CA VAL A 154 -1.42 0.53 7.22
C VAL A 154 -0.57 -0.37 8.13
N ARG A 155 0.47 0.19 8.78
CA ARG A 155 1.33 -0.55 9.71
C ARG A 155 0.55 -1.18 10.86
N ARG A 156 -0.37 -0.41 11.46
CA ARG A 156 -1.17 -0.86 12.62
C ARG A 156 -1.98 -2.11 12.31
N TRP A 157 -2.63 -2.15 11.15
CA TRP A 157 -3.66 -3.16 10.87
C TRP A 157 -3.19 -4.30 9.98
N LEU A 158 -2.25 -4.03 9.06
CA LEU A 158 -1.82 -5.02 8.07
C LEU A 158 -1.18 -6.26 8.73
N GLY A 159 -0.52 -6.10 9.88
CA GLY A 159 0.01 -7.19 10.69
C GLY A 159 -1.03 -8.21 11.13
N ALA A 160 -2.09 -7.74 11.77
CA ALA A 160 -3.17 -8.60 12.23
C ALA A 160 -3.89 -9.29 11.05
N ILE A 161 -4.06 -8.57 9.94
CA ILE A 161 -4.69 -9.13 8.74
C ILE A 161 -3.84 -10.24 8.11
N ILE A 162 -2.53 -10.04 7.96
CA ILE A 162 -1.63 -11.02 7.34
C ILE A 162 -1.51 -12.27 8.21
N GLN A 163 -1.53 -12.14 9.53
CA GLN A 163 -1.46 -13.28 10.45
C GLN A 163 -2.64 -14.26 10.32
N GLU A 164 -3.78 -13.81 9.80
CA GLU A 164 -4.96 -14.65 9.55
C GLU A 164 -4.94 -15.39 8.20
N LEU A 165 -3.91 -15.14 7.38
CA LEU A 165 -3.68 -15.86 6.15
C LEU A 165 -3.02 -17.21 6.46
N ASP A 166 -3.65 -18.27 5.97
CA ASP A 166 -3.15 -19.64 6.03
C ASP A 166 -2.05 -19.91 4.99
N LEU A 167 -2.15 -19.23 3.85
CA LEU A 167 -1.23 -19.31 2.72
C LEU A 167 -0.91 -17.89 2.22
N PRO A 168 0.24 -17.68 1.56
CA PRO A 168 0.51 -16.45 0.82
C PRO A 168 -0.61 -16.15 -0.17
N ARG A 169 -1.22 -14.97 -0.04
CA ARG A 169 -2.27 -14.50 -0.95
C ARG A 169 -1.96 -13.07 -1.39
N PRO A 170 -2.02 -12.77 -2.70
CA PRO A 170 -1.90 -11.40 -3.18
C PRO A 170 -3.05 -10.54 -2.66
N LEU A 171 -2.73 -9.38 -2.09
CA LEU A 171 -3.71 -8.36 -1.73
C LEU A 171 -4.31 -7.78 -3.00
N PHE A 172 -5.64 -7.87 -3.13
CA PHE A 172 -6.36 -7.25 -4.23
C PHE A 172 -6.73 -5.80 -3.89
N VAL A 173 -7.40 -5.58 -2.76
CA VAL A 173 -7.79 -4.24 -2.29
C VAL A 173 -7.77 -4.16 -0.77
N GLY A 174 -7.42 -3.00 -0.22
CA GLY A 174 -7.36 -2.76 1.22
C GLY A 174 -7.87 -1.37 1.58
N TRP A 175 -8.65 -1.23 2.65
CA TRP A 175 -9.03 0.05 3.24
C TRP A 175 -8.47 0.17 4.65
N PHE A 176 -8.03 1.38 5.03
CA PHE A 176 -7.32 1.60 6.29
C PHE A 176 -7.76 2.90 6.95
N ALA A 177 -8.38 2.78 8.12
CA ALA A 177 -8.83 3.89 8.95
C ALA A 177 -8.19 3.84 10.35
N ALA A 178 -8.42 4.88 11.14
CA ALA A 178 -7.88 4.95 12.49
C ALA A 178 -8.41 3.85 13.42
N SER A 179 -9.69 3.48 13.25
CA SER A 179 -10.41 2.53 14.11
C SER A 179 -10.49 1.10 13.55
N ALA A 180 -10.28 0.91 12.25
CA ALA A 180 -10.41 -0.40 11.60
C ALA A 180 -9.71 -0.43 10.23
N ALA A 181 -9.56 -1.63 9.68
CA ALA A 181 -9.13 -1.87 8.31
C ALA A 181 -9.75 -3.16 7.77
N GLY A 182 -9.79 -3.28 6.45
CA GLY A 182 -10.23 -4.51 5.79
C GLY A 182 -9.54 -4.73 4.46
N CYS A 183 -9.18 -5.96 4.18
CA CYS A 183 -8.46 -6.37 2.99
C CYS A 183 -9.17 -7.53 2.30
N LEU A 184 -9.28 -7.45 0.98
CA LEU A 184 -9.70 -8.54 0.11
C LEU A 184 -8.47 -9.08 -0.62
N PHE A 185 -8.26 -10.39 -0.52
CA PHE A 185 -7.15 -11.11 -1.12
C PHE A 185 -7.63 -11.95 -2.30
N CYS A 186 -6.78 -12.06 -3.32
CA CYS A 186 -6.95 -13.00 -4.41
C CYS A 186 -6.93 -14.45 -3.89
N PRO A 187 -7.45 -15.41 -4.66
CA PRO A 187 -7.26 -16.82 -4.37
C PRO A 187 -5.76 -17.16 -4.27
N ALA A 188 -5.42 -18.08 -3.37
CA ALA A 188 -4.08 -18.66 -3.33
C ALA A 188 -3.88 -19.60 -4.53
N ASP A 189 -2.64 -19.94 -4.83
CA ASP A 189 -2.34 -20.94 -5.86
C ASP A 189 -3.06 -22.26 -5.58
N GLY A 190 -3.91 -22.70 -6.50
CA GLY A 190 -4.71 -23.91 -6.37
C GLY A 190 -6.02 -23.75 -5.57
N GLU A 191 -6.39 -22.53 -5.19
CA GLU A 191 -7.70 -22.20 -4.64
C GLU A 191 -8.54 -21.34 -5.60
N ASP A 192 -9.86 -21.41 -5.44
CA ASP A 192 -10.82 -20.66 -6.27
C ASP A 192 -11.59 -19.58 -5.48
N SER A 193 -11.17 -19.29 -4.23
CA SER A 193 -11.91 -18.37 -3.36
C SER A 193 -11.11 -17.15 -2.94
N TYR A 194 -11.74 -15.98 -3.04
CA TYR A 194 -11.26 -14.73 -2.47
C TYR A 194 -11.49 -14.73 -0.96
N ARG A 195 -10.58 -14.10 -0.22
CA ARG A 195 -10.65 -14.01 1.24
C ARG A 195 -10.70 -12.56 1.67
N TYR A 196 -11.75 -12.16 2.37
CA TYR A 196 -11.87 -10.85 3.00
C TYR A 196 -11.61 -10.98 4.49
N ILE A 197 -10.74 -10.11 5.01
CA ILE A 197 -10.37 -10.07 6.42
C ILE A 197 -10.54 -8.63 6.90
N GLU A 198 -11.31 -8.44 7.97
CA GLU A 198 -11.56 -7.14 8.59
C GLU A 198 -11.15 -7.18 10.06
N VAL A 199 -10.42 -6.15 10.47
CA VAL A 199 -9.96 -5.95 11.83
C VAL A 199 -10.38 -4.58 12.33
N GLY A 200 -10.81 -4.49 13.58
CA GLY A 200 -11.22 -3.23 14.19
C GLY A 200 -10.95 -3.15 15.68
N LEU A 201 -11.10 -1.94 16.21
CA LEU A 201 -11.37 -1.77 17.64
C LEU A 201 -12.72 -2.41 17.96
N GLU A 202 -12.88 -2.99 19.16
CA GLU A 202 -14.21 -3.33 19.67
C GLU A 202 -15.15 -2.11 19.61
N SER A 203 -16.39 -2.37 19.18
CA SER A 203 -17.48 -1.40 19.16
C SER A 203 -18.19 -1.32 20.49
#